data_AF-A0A948CL63-F1
#
_entry.id   AF-A0A948CL63-F1
#
_cell.length_a   1.000
_cell.length_b   1.000
_cell.length_c   1.000
_cell.angle_alpha   90.00
_cell.angle_beta   90.00
_cell.angle_gamma   90.00
#
_symmetry.space_group_name_H-M   'P 1'
#
loop_
_entity.id
_entity.type
_entity.pdbx_description
1 polymer ?
#
loop_
_entity_poly.entity_id
_entity_poly.type
_entity_poly.pdbx_seq_one_letter_code
_entity_poly.pdbx_strand_id
1 'polypeptide(L)'
;MTEMLEDAEALHTALAETQAALEQAQTRVAALALEADFRAAAHAAGLRPGAVAEALAMASESVAVDGTGQPVALETGGPADLAAWLAGQREAHAGWWPDSSGGGAEGAGAVLAGGITLTRDQARDPARYRAAREASTRTGLPLAILG
;
A
#
# COMPACT_ATOMS: atom_id res chain seq x y z
N MET A 1 -15.51 -32.07 -44.80
CA MET A 1 -14.66 -32.74 -43.78
C MET A 1 -13.44 -31.90 -43.44
N THR A 2 -12.79 -31.25 -44.42
CA THR A 2 -11.69 -30.30 -44.22
C THR A 2 -12.08 -29.04 -43.42
N GLU A 3 -13.23 -28.44 -43.73
CA GLU A 3 -13.74 -27.22 -43.05
C GLU A 3 -13.95 -27.41 -41.53
N MET A 4 -14.46 -28.57 -41.11
CA MET A 4 -14.66 -28.90 -39.68
C MET A 4 -13.33 -29.10 -38.92
N LEU A 5 -12.25 -29.48 -39.60
CA LEU A 5 -10.92 -29.61 -39.00
C LEU A 5 -10.28 -28.23 -38.82
N GLU A 6 -10.42 -27.34 -39.80
CA GLU A 6 -9.96 -25.95 -39.72
C GLU A 6 -10.66 -25.17 -38.59
N ASP A 7 -11.98 -25.34 -38.46
CA ASP A 7 -12.74 -24.74 -37.35
C ASP A 7 -12.29 -25.27 -35.97
N ALA A 8 -11.98 -26.57 -35.87
CA ALA A 8 -11.50 -27.17 -34.63
C ALA A 8 -10.11 -26.65 -34.23
N GLU A 9 -9.20 -26.47 -35.19
CA GLU A 9 -7.87 -25.89 -34.97
C GLU A 9 -7.95 -24.41 -34.56
N ALA A 10 -8.84 -23.64 -35.19
CA ALA A 10 -9.10 -22.25 -34.83
C ALA A 10 -9.65 -22.13 -33.40
N LEU A 11 -10.60 -22.99 -33.02
CA LEU A 11 -11.16 -23.03 -31.66
C LEU A 11 -10.12 -23.41 -30.61
N HIS A 12 -9.27 -24.41 -30.88
CA HIS A 12 -8.18 -24.77 -29.95
C HIS A 12 -7.18 -23.63 -29.77
N THR A 13 -6.83 -22.94 -30.86
CA THR A 13 -5.93 -21.78 -30.81
C THR A 13 -6.54 -20.66 -29.98
N ALA A 14 -7.80 -20.30 -30.23
CA ALA A 14 -8.50 -19.27 -29.46
C ALA A 14 -8.65 -19.65 -27.97
N LEU A 15 -8.87 -20.93 -27.66
CA LEU A 15 -8.91 -21.41 -26.28
C LEU A 15 -7.55 -21.25 -25.58
N ALA A 16 -6.46 -21.62 -26.25
CA ALA A 16 -5.12 -21.47 -25.70
C ALA A 16 -4.76 -19.99 -25.46
N GLU A 17 -5.09 -19.12 -26.41
CA GLU A 17 -4.85 -17.67 -26.27
C GLU A 17 -5.66 -17.06 -25.12
N THR A 18 -6.93 -17.44 -24.99
CA THR A 18 -7.79 -16.94 -23.89
C THR A 18 -7.34 -17.45 -22.52
N GLN A 19 -6.87 -18.70 -22.43
CA GLN A 19 -6.27 -19.24 -21.20
C GLN A 19 -5.00 -18.48 -20.82
N ALA A 20 -4.09 -18.25 -21.76
CA ALA A 20 -2.87 -17.48 -21.51
C ALA A 20 -3.18 -16.03 -21.06
N ALA A 21 -4.16 -15.39 -21.70
CA ALA A 21 -4.60 -14.04 -21.31
C ALA A 21 -5.21 -14.01 -19.90
N LEU A 22 -5.97 -15.06 -19.53
CA LEU A 22 -6.55 -15.18 -18.20
C LEU A 22 -5.47 -15.35 -17.12
N GLU A 23 -4.47 -16.20 -17.34
CA GLU A 23 -3.35 -16.40 -16.40
C GLU A 23 -2.54 -15.10 -16.19
N GLN A 24 -2.29 -14.35 -17.27
CA GLN A 24 -1.64 -13.04 -17.18
C GLN A 24 -2.47 -12.04 -16.39
N ALA A 25 -3.79 -12.00 -16.63
CA ALA A 25 -4.69 -11.12 -15.91
C ALA A 25 -4.75 -11.48 -14.41
N GLN A 26 -4.83 -12.77 -14.08
CA GLN A 26 -4.81 -13.25 -12.69
C GLN A 26 -3.52 -12.88 -11.98
N THR A 27 -2.37 -13.06 -12.63
CA THR A 27 -1.06 -12.65 -12.09
C THR A 27 -1.03 -11.15 -11.79
N ARG A 28 -1.55 -10.33 -12.71
CA ARG A 28 -1.60 -8.87 -12.53
C ARG A 28 -2.53 -8.46 -11.38
N VAL A 29 -3.69 -9.10 -11.27
CA VAL A 29 -4.64 -8.84 -10.19
C VAL A 29 -4.03 -9.20 -8.84
N ALA A 30 -3.37 -10.37 -8.73
CA ALA A 30 -2.68 -10.79 -7.51
C ALA A 30 -1.59 -9.78 -7.09
N ALA A 31 -0.77 -9.31 -8.04
CA ALA A 31 0.27 -8.32 -7.76
C ALA A 31 -0.32 -6.99 -7.26
N LEU A 32 -1.41 -6.51 -7.89
CA LEU A 32 -2.07 -5.27 -7.48
C LEU A 32 -2.77 -5.39 -6.12
N ALA A 33 -3.35 -6.55 -5.82
CA ALA A 33 -3.97 -6.82 -4.52
C ALA A 33 -2.91 -6.78 -3.40
N LEU A 34 -1.80 -7.49 -3.59
CA LEU A 34 -0.68 -7.46 -2.64
C LEU A 34 -0.16 -6.05 -2.43
N GLU A 35 0.06 -5.30 -3.52
CA GLU A 35 0.54 -3.92 -3.46
C GLU A 35 -0.42 -3.00 -2.69
N ALA A 36 -1.72 -3.13 -2.90
CA ALA A 36 -2.73 -2.33 -2.22
C ALA A 36 -2.73 -2.60 -0.70
N ASP A 37 -2.77 -3.87 -0.30
CA ASP A 37 -2.77 -4.27 1.11
C ASP A 37 -1.46 -3.91 1.79
N PHE A 38 -0.33 -4.12 1.10
CA PHE A 38 0.98 -3.75 1.61
C PHE A 38 1.12 -2.25 1.81
N ARG A 39 0.67 -1.43 0.85
CA ARG A 39 0.69 0.04 1.01
C ARG A 39 -0.16 0.49 2.19
N ALA A 40 -1.32 -0.12 2.40
CA ALA A 40 -2.16 0.17 3.56
C ALA A 40 -1.44 -0.17 4.88
N ALA A 41 -0.80 -1.35 4.95
CA ALA A 41 -0.01 -1.77 6.11
C ALA A 41 1.22 -0.87 6.33
N ALA A 42 1.96 -0.54 5.28
CA ALA A 42 3.13 0.34 5.32
C ALA A 42 2.78 1.75 5.80
N HIS A 43 1.68 2.30 5.31
CA HIS A 43 1.17 3.59 5.78
C HIS A 43 0.78 3.52 7.27
N ALA A 44 0.07 2.48 7.69
CA ALA A 44 -0.29 2.28 9.09
C ALA A 44 0.94 2.09 10.01
N ALA A 45 2.02 1.49 9.48
CA ALA A 45 3.28 1.27 10.18
C ALA A 45 4.22 2.49 10.18
N GLY A 46 3.85 3.60 9.52
CA GLY A 46 4.67 4.81 9.45
C GLY A 46 5.92 4.66 8.56
N LEU A 47 5.87 3.79 7.55
CA LEU A 47 6.98 3.60 6.62
C LEU A 47 7.17 4.85 5.76
N ARG A 48 8.42 5.28 5.53
CA ARG A 48 8.73 6.40 4.62
C ARG A 48 8.24 6.05 3.20
N PRO A 49 7.64 6.99 2.46
CA PRO A 49 7.17 6.72 1.09
C PRO A 49 8.27 6.17 0.16
N GLY A 50 9.52 6.64 0.32
CA GLY A 50 10.66 6.15 -0.47
C GLY A 50 11.08 4.71 -0.17
N ALA A 51 10.70 4.16 0.99
CA ALA A 51 11.01 2.79 1.39
C ALA A 51 9.91 1.78 1.01
N VAL A 52 8.70 2.23 0.66
CA VAL A 52 7.57 1.34 0.37
C VAL A 52 7.85 0.40 -0.79
N ALA A 53 8.46 0.90 -1.88
CA ALA A 53 8.74 0.07 -3.05
C ALA A 53 9.78 -1.02 -2.78
N GLU A 54 10.82 -0.69 -2.00
CA GLU A 54 11.86 -1.64 -1.59
C GLU A 54 11.28 -2.70 -0.65
N ALA A 55 10.53 -2.28 0.36
CA ALA A 55 9.90 -3.18 1.31
C ALA A 55 8.86 -4.09 0.64
N LEU A 56 8.11 -3.58 -0.34
CA LEU A 56 7.17 -4.39 -1.13
C LEU A 56 7.91 -5.45 -1.96
N ALA A 57 9.03 -5.09 -2.60
CA ALA A 57 9.84 -6.03 -3.37
C ALA A 57 10.30 -7.19 -2.48
N MET A 58 10.80 -6.90 -1.28
CA MET A 58 11.17 -7.92 -0.30
C MET A 58 9.98 -8.74 0.21
N ALA A 59 8.84 -8.10 0.50
CA ALA A 59 7.65 -8.81 0.95
C ALA A 59 7.16 -9.81 -0.10
N SER A 60 7.22 -9.46 -1.38
CA SER A 60 6.80 -10.32 -2.49
C SER A 60 7.62 -11.60 -2.66
N GLU A 61 8.80 -11.69 -2.03
CA GLU A 61 9.61 -12.92 -2.02
C GLU A 61 9.08 -13.96 -1.01
N SER A 62 8.28 -13.54 -0.04
CA SER A 62 7.79 -14.39 1.07
C SER A 62 6.26 -14.40 1.21
N VAL A 63 5.57 -13.50 0.52
CA VAL A 63 4.11 -13.32 0.57
C VAL A 63 3.54 -13.33 -0.83
N ALA A 64 2.46 -14.09 -1.02
CA ALA A 64 1.64 -14.13 -2.22
C ALA A 64 0.20 -13.71 -1.90
N VAL A 65 -0.68 -13.83 -2.89
CA VAL A 65 -2.11 -13.58 -2.75
C VAL A 65 -2.87 -14.84 -3.11
N ASP A 66 -3.88 -15.19 -2.29
CA ASP A 66 -4.73 -16.35 -2.54
C ASP A 66 -5.83 -16.07 -3.59
N GLY A 67 -6.65 -17.08 -3.89
CA GLY A 67 -7.76 -16.95 -4.84
C GLY A 67 -8.86 -15.97 -4.42
N THR A 68 -8.82 -15.44 -3.19
CA THR A 68 -9.75 -14.43 -2.68
C THR A 68 -9.16 -13.02 -2.65
N GLY A 69 -7.90 -12.86 -3.08
CA GLY A 69 -7.22 -11.58 -3.05
C GLY A 69 -6.57 -11.27 -1.70
N GLN A 70 -6.43 -12.24 -0.80
CA GLN A 70 -5.84 -12.03 0.53
C GLN A 70 -4.35 -12.40 0.58
N PRO A 71 -3.51 -11.64 1.30
CA PRO A 71 -2.11 -11.98 1.49
C PRO A 71 -1.91 -13.31 2.24
N VAL A 72 -1.08 -14.19 1.71
CA VAL A 72 -0.71 -15.48 2.30
C VAL A 72 0.80 -15.69 2.28
N ALA A 73 1.34 -16.30 3.34
CA ALA A 73 2.76 -16.59 3.42
C ALA A 73 3.11 -17.78 2.53
N LEU A 74 4.13 -17.63 1.68
CA LEU A 74 4.53 -18.67 0.71
C LEU A 74 4.98 -19.98 1.38
N GLU A 75 5.63 -19.88 2.55
CA GLU A 75 6.14 -21.06 3.25
C GLU A 75 5.05 -21.92 3.90
N THR A 76 3.98 -21.29 4.37
CA THR A 76 2.93 -21.97 5.17
C THR A 76 1.60 -22.09 4.43
N GLY A 77 1.38 -21.28 3.39
CA GLY A 77 0.08 -21.12 2.73
C GLY A 77 -1.00 -20.49 3.61
N GLY A 78 -0.64 -20.07 4.84
CA GLY A 78 -1.56 -19.43 5.78
C GLY A 78 -1.63 -17.91 5.58
N PRO A 79 -2.59 -17.22 6.23
CA PRO A 79 -2.71 -15.76 6.18
C PRO A 79 -1.39 -15.07 6.54
N ALA A 80 -0.95 -14.12 5.72
CA ALA A 80 0.22 -13.30 6.01
C ALA A 80 -0.20 -12.05 6.77
N ASP A 81 0.42 -11.83 7.94
CA ASP A 81 0.30 -10.57 8.66
C ASP A 81 1.39 -9.59 8.17
N LEU A 82 1.02 -8.72 7.24
CA LEU A 82 1.91 -7.70 6.68
C LEU A 82 2.39 -6.70 7.73
N ALA A 83 1.61 -6.43 8.77
CA ALA A 83 2.02 -5.54 9.85
C ALA A 83 3.09 -6.20 10.74
N ALA A 84 2.90 -7.48 11.08
CA ALA A 84 3.91 -8.26 11.78
C ALA A 84 5.19 -8.42 10.95
N TRP A 85 5.05 -8.65 9.63
CA TRP A 85 6.19 -8.70 8.71
C TRP A 85 6.99 -7.38 8.74
N LEU A 86 6.31 -6.23 8.58
CA LEU A 86 6.94 -4.90 8.65
C LEU A 86 7.61 -4.64 10.00
N ALA A 87 6.98 -5.04 11.10
CA ALA A 87 7.55 -4.89 12.44
C ALA A 87 8.86 -5.67 12.58
N GLY A 88 8.94 -6.88 12.00
CA GLY A 88 10.17 -7.68 11.95
C GLY A 88 11.31 -7.03 11.16
N GLN A 89 10.99 -6.20 10.16
CA GLN A 89 12.01 -5.50 9.35
C GLN A 89 12.62 -4.29 10.06
N ARG A 90 12.05 -3.85 11.18
CA ARG A 90 12.41 -2.57 11.80
C ARG A 90 13.85 -2.50 12.29
N GLU A 91 14.39 -3.62 12.77
CA GLU A 91 15.78 -3.69 13.25
C GLU A 91 16.78 -3.70 12.10
N ALA A 92 16.50 -4.49 11.06
CA ALA A 92 17.39 -4.64 9.91
C ALA A 92 17.36 -3.42 8.96
N HIS A 93 16.22 -2.73 8.89
CA HIS A 93 15.98 -1.63 7.95
C HIS A 93 15.54 -0.35 8.67
N ALA A 94 16.27 0.05 9.72
CA ALA A 94 15.94 1.24 10.51
C ALA A 94 15.72 2.52 9.67
N GLY A 95 16.44 2.67 8.55
CA GLY A 95 16.32 3.82 7.64
C GLY A 95 14.98 3.91 6.89
N TRP A 96 14.17 2.85 6.87
CA TRP A 96 12.84 2.89 6.28
C TRP A 96 11.83 3.66 7.12
N TRP A 97 12.09 3.84 8.42
CA TRP A 97 11.25 4.61 9.32
C TRP A 97 11.83 6.03 9.53
N PRO A 98 11.00 7.02 9.85
CA PRO A 98 11.49 8.31 10.30
C PRO A 98 12.40 8.13 11.53
N ASP A 99 13.51 8.86 11.56
CA ASP A 99 14.41 8.84 12.72
C ASP A 99 13.62 9.30 13.95
N SER A 100 13.64 8.51 15.02
CA SER A 100 12.91 8.81 16.26
C SER A 100 13.48 10.02 17.04
N SER A 101 14.37 10.81 16.42
CA SER A 101 15.03 11.97 17.02
C SER A 101 14.24 13.26 16.79
N GLY A 102 13.19 13.45 17.59
CA GLY A 102 12.55 14.76 17.76
C GLY A 102 11.03 14.67 17.90
N GLY A 103 10.56 14.72 19.14
CA GLY A 103 9.13 14.64 19.46
C GLY A 103 8.28 15.69 18.76
N GLY A 104 7.08 15.28 18.35
CA GLY A 104 6.05 16.19 17.86
C GLY A 104 4.97 15.48 17.07
N ALA A 105 4.09 14.74 17.76
CA ALA A 105 2.72 14.40 17.33
C ALA A 105 2.52 14.09 15.83
N GLU A 106 2.71 12.82 15.44
CA GLU A 106 2.03 12.29 14.25
C GLU A 106 0.52 12.43 14.48
N GLY A 107 -0.09 13.34 13.73
CA GLY A 107 -1.44 13.85 13.96
C GLY A 107 -1.63 15.32 13.60
N ALA A 108 -0.56 16.02 13.19
CA ALA A 108 -0.69 17.32 12.56
C ALA A 108 -1.05 17.15 11.08
N GLY A 109 -2.30 17.52 10.77
CA GLY A 109 -2.90 17.75 9.45
C GLY A 109 -2.09 17.48 8.20
N ALA A 110 -2.68 16.71 7.26
CA ALA A 110 -2.18 16.58 5.91
C ALA A 110 -1.81 17.96 5.34
N VAL A 111 -0.52 18.15 5.06
CA VAL A 111 -0.03 19.30 4.28
C VAL A 111 -0.35 18.97 2.83
N LEU A 112 -1.58 19.27 2.43
CA LEU A 112 -1.95 19.28 1.02
C LEU A 112 -1.32 20.51 0.37
N ALA A 113 -0.93 20.38 -0.89
CA ALA A 113 -0.34 21.47 -1.68
C ALA A 113 -1.25 22.71 -1.65
N GLY A 114 -0.97 23.65 -0.73
CA GLY A 114 -1.75 24.87 -0.52
C GLY A 114 -2.09 25.23 0.94
N GLY A 115 -1.91 24.35 1.93
CA GLY A 115 -2.21 24.70 3.33
C GLY A 115 -2.14 23.55 4.33
N ILE A 116 -2.15 23.88 5.61
CA ILE A 116 -2.30 22.90 6.69
C ILE A 116 -3.79 22.73 6.95
N THR A 117 -4.28 21.50 6.92
CA THR A 117 -5.71 21.22 7.08
C THR A 117 -5.97 20.33 8.30
N LEU A 118 -7.00 20.65 9.08
CA LEU A 118 -7.50 19.81 10.18
C LEU A 118 -8.97 19.48 9.92
N THR A 119 -9.41 18.25 10.20
CA THR A 119 -10.85 17.97 10.26
C THR A 119 -11.46 18.61 11.50
N ARG A 120 -12.77 18.85 11.49
CA ARG A 120 -13.51 19.42 12.63
C ARG A 120 -13.28 18.65 13.93
N ASP A 121 -13.19 17.33 13.88
CA ASP A 121 -12.91 16.50 15.06
C ASP A 121 -11.46 16.63 15.54
N GLN A 122 -10.50 16.78 14.62
CA GLN A 122 -9.10 17.02 14.96
C GLN A 122 -8.89 18.43 15.54
N ALA A 123 -9.65 19.42 15.08
CA ALA A 123 -9.59 20.79 15.60
C ALA A 123 -10.16 20.94 17.02
N ARG A 124 -11.00 19.98 17.46
CA ARG A 124 -11.53 19.93 18.83
C ARG A 124 -10.50 19.46 19.84
N ASP A 125 -9.44 18.80 19.41
CA ASP A 125 -8.31 18.42 20.26
C ASP A 125 -7.37 19.64 20.45
N PRO A 126 -7.24 20.17 21.68
CA PRO A 126 -6.39 21.34 21.95
C PRO A 126 -4.91 21.13 21.62
N ALA A 127 -4.40 19.90 21.73
CA ALA A 127 -3.01 19.60 21.42
C ALA A 127 -2.77 19.65 19.90
N ARG A 128 -3.68 19.06 19.13
CA ARG A 128 -3.60 19.06 17.66
C ARG A 128 -3.79 20.44 17.05
N TYR A 129 -4.72 21.22 17.59
CA TYR A 129 -4.93 22.60 17.13
C TYR A 129 -3.69 23.47 17.35
N ARG A 130 -3.02 23.35 18.51
CA ARG A 130 -1.77 24.09 18.79
C ARG A 130 -0.66 23.69 17.83
N ALA A 131 -0.44 22.39 17.65
CA ALA A 131 0.59 21.88 16.75
C ALA A 131 0.39 22.37 15.30
N ALA A 132 -0.84 22.36 14.80
CA ALA A 132 -1.17 22.84 13.46
C ALA A 132 -0.99 24.37 13.32
N ARG A 133 -1.32 25.14 14.36
CA ARG A 133 -1.13 26.60 14.39
C ARG A 133 0.35 26.99 14.42
N GLU A 134 1.17 26.25 15.17
CA GLU A 134 2.62 26.43 15.19
C GLU A 134 3.23 26.10 13.83
N ALA A 135 2.80 24.99 13.21
CA ALA A 135 3.24 24.62 11.87
C ALA A 135 2.84 25.67 10.82
N SER A 136 1.65 26.26 10.91
CA SER A 136 1.19 27.36 10.03
C SER A 136 2.04 28.61 10.18
N THR A 137 2.39 28.96 11.42
CA THR A 137 3.25 30.12 11.69
C THR A 137 4.67 29.89 11.16
N ARG A 138 5.20 28.67 11.31
CA ARG A 138 6.54 28.30 10.84
C ARG A 138 6.66 28.28 9.32
N THR A 139 5.62 27.82 8.64
CA THR A 139 5.63 27.61 7.19
C THR A 139 5.04 28.79 6.40
N GLY A 140 4.33 29.70 7.06
CA GLY A 140 3.57 30.78 6.40
C GLY A 140 2.32 30.27 5.66
N LEU A 141 2.00 28.98 5.77
CA LEU A 141 0.86 28.37 5.10
C LEU A 141 -0.42 28.57 5.91
N PRO A 142 -1.56 28.83 5.27
CA PRO A 142 -2.83 29.00 5.98
C PRO A 142 -3.28 27.70 6.65
N LEU A 143 -3.84 27.82 7.86
CA LEU A 143 -4.51 26.73 8.57
C LEU A 143 -6.01 26.75 8.23
N ALA A 144 -6.53 25.67 7.64
CA ALA A 144 -7.95 25.50 7.33
C ALA A 144 -8.58 24.34 8.13
N ILE A 145 -9.81 24.54 8.60
CA ILE A 145 -10.59 23.49 9.28
C ILE A 145 -11.63 22.96 8.28
N LEU A 146 -11.50 21.69 7.92
CA LEU A 146 -12.42 20.96 7.05
C LEU A 146 -13.62 20.50 7.89
N GLY A 147 -14.81 20.91 7.44
CA GLY A 147 -16.08 20.78 8.15
C GLY A 147 -16.67 19.38 8.17
#